data_AF-A0A7G5BU66-F1
#
_entry.id   AF-A0A7G5BU66-F1
#
_cell.length_a   1.000
_cell.length_b   1.000
_cell.length_c   1.000
_cell.angle_alpha   90.00
_cell.angle_beta   90.00
_cell.angle_gamma   90.00
#
_symmetry.space_group_name_H-M   'P 1'
#
loop_
_entity.id
_entity.type
_entity.pdbx_description
1 polymer ?
#
loop_
_entity_poly.entity_id
_entity_poly.type
_entity_poly.pdbx_seq_one_letter_code
_entity_poly.pdbx_strand_id
1 'polypeptide(L)'
;MTDIFNKILGVLLAFTLLAGGPLVINTMSKDLTMNRSVLNEMTNLIDKVTDNGRLTPEDKEDFYIAISSHGMTMDATIRRYMKVVNPDGPNSTATSYMLNDDISKWNQGDIIKVTVKAIDYTGAQRLQNQLLRITPAKFDQTLSGMVRK
;
A
#
# COMPACT_ATOMS: atom_id res chain seq x y z
N MET A 1 -2.22 10.59 52.75
CA MET A 1 -2.16 9.41 51.85
C MET A 1 -2.48 9.76 50.39
N THR A 2 -3.43 10.66 50.13
CA THR A 2 -3.77 11.16 48.78
C THR A 2 -2.60 11.83 48.04
N ASP A 3 -1.74 12.53 48.78
CA ASP A 3 -0.61 13.28 48.20
C ASP A 3 0.51 12.38 47.66
N ILE A 4 0.79 11.27 48.34
CA ILE A 4 1.75 10.24 47.87
C ILE A 4 1.18 9.51 46.64
N PHE A 5 -0.11 9.21 46.66
CA PHE A 5 -0.78 8.55 45.53
C PHE A 5 -0.75 9.43 44.28
N ASN A 6 -1.04 10.73 44.41
CA ASN A 6 -0.95 11.68 43.30
C ASN A 6 0.48 11.85 42.76
N LYS A 7 1.49 11.85 43.62
CA LYS A 7 2.91 11.89 43.19
C LYS A 7 3.32 10.65 42.42
N ILE A 8 2.95 9.46 42.90
CA ILE A 8 3.22 8.19 42.21
C ILE A 8 2.50 8.16 40.86
N LEU A 9 1.23 8.56 40.82
CA LEU A 9 0.45 8.64 39.58
C LEU A 9 1.08 9.64 38.60
N GLY A 10 1.52 10.80 39.07
CA GLY A 10 2.18 11.83 38.26
C GLY A 10 3.49 11.35 37.66
N VAL A 11 4.33 10.65 38.44
CA VAL A 11 5.59 10.07 37.93
C VAL A 11 5.32 8.98 36.90
N LEU A 12 4.33 8.12 37.15
CA LEU A 12 3.95 7.06 36.22
C LEU A 12 3.44 7.66 34.90
N LEU A 13 2.56 8.66 34.97
CA LEU A 13 1.99 9.32 33.80
C LEU A 13 3.06 10.09 33.00
N ALA A 14 3.99 10.75 33.68
CA ALA A 14 5.16 11.38 33.05
C ALA A 14 6.04 10.34 32.35
N PHE A 15 6.28 9.18 32.97
CA PHE A 15 7.05 8.09 32.35
C PHE A 15 6.36 7.55 31.09
N THR A 16 5.03 7.33 31.13
CA THR A 16 4.29 6.84 29.97
C THR A 16 4.32 7.83 28.80
N LEU A 17 4.26 9.13 29.07
CA LEU A 17 4.36 10.16 28.03
C LEU A 17 5.78 10.25 27.45
N LEU A 18 6.80 10.23 28.32
CA LEU A 18 8.18 10.47 27.92
C LEU A 18 8.82 9.25 27.25
N ALA A 19 8.41 8.04 27.61
CA ALA A 19 8.82 6.81 26.95
C ALA A 19 7.88 6.42 25.79
N GLY A 20 6.56 6.55 25.98
CA GLY A 20 5.56 6.13 25.00
C GLY A 20 5.45 7.05 23.79
N GLY A 21 5.56 8.37 23.99
CA GLY A 21 5.46 9.36 22.91
C GLY A 21 6.53 9.16 21.82
N PRO A 22 7.83 9.18 22.16
CA PRO A 22 8.90 8.95 21.20
C PRO A 22 8.82 7.58 20.51
N LEU A 23 8.38 6.56 21.24
CA LEU A 23 8.17 5.22 20.69
C LEU A 23 7.14 5.25 19.57
N VAL A 24 5.96 5.84 19.81
CA VAL A 24 4.89 5.97 18.79
C VAL A 24 5.34 6.80 17.60
N ILE A 25 6.04 7.91 17.83
CA ILE A 25 6.51 8.77 16.73
C ILE A 25 7.51 8.02 15.85
N ASN A 26 8.40 7.23 16.44
CA ASN A 26 9.37 6.44 15.70
C ASN A 26 8.70 5.29 14.94
N THR A 27 7.72 4.59 15.53
CA THR A 27 6.98 3.53 14.83
C THR A 27 6.23 4.10 13.63
N MET A 28 5.49 5.20 13.81
CA MET A 28 4.77 5.87 12.72
C MET A 28 5.70 6.39 11.63
N SER A 29 6.86 6.95 12.00
CA SER A 29 7.82 7.47 11.02
C SER A 29 8.41 6.36 10.15
N LYS A 30 8.69 5.19 10.75
CA LYS A 30 9.14 4.00 10.02
C LYS A 30 8.06 3.47 9.09
N ASP A 31 6.83 3.34 9.57
CA ASP A 31 5.69 2.90 8.76
C ASP A 31 5.45 3.85 7.58
N LEU A 32 5.53 5.18 7.78
CA LEU A 32 5.38 6.16 6.70
C LEU A 32 6.48 6.04 5.64
N THR A 33 7.72 5.82 6.06
CA THR A 33 8.85 5.67 5.14
C THR A 33 8.67 4.42 4.28
N MET A 34 8.29 3.31 4.91
CA MET A 34 8.00 2.06 4.24
C MET A 34 6.81 2.19 3.29
N ASN A 35 5.71 2.83 3.71
CA ASN A 35 4.55 3.09 2.84
C ASN A 35 4.95 3.87 1.58
N ARG A 36 5.82 4.87 1.72
CA ARG A 36 6.35 5.64 0.58
C ARG A 36 7.19 4.77 -0.35
N SER A 37 8.06 3.92 0.19
CA SER A 37 8.85 2.99 -0.61
C SER A 37 7.96 2.05 -1.43
N VAL A 38 6.92 1.46 -0.82
CA VAL A 38 5.97 0.59 -1.52
C VAL A 38 5.22 1.34 -2.62
N LEU A 39 4.76 2.56 -2.35
CA LEU A 39 4.09 3.39 -3.34
C LEU A 39 5.01 3.71 -4.53
N ASN A 40 6.31 3.92 -4.27
CA ASN A 40 7.29 4.10 -5.33
C ASN A 40 7.45 2.84 -6.17
N GLU A 41 7.54 1.66 -5.56
CA GLU A 41 7.62 0.39 -6.30
C GLU A 41 6.36 0.11 -7.13
N MET A 42 5.19 0.41 -6.57
CA MET A 42 3.93 0.34 -7.32
C MET A 42 3.93 1.29 -8.51
N THR A 43 4.45 2.50 -8.34
CA THR A 43 4.54 3.51 -9.41
C THR A 43 5.53 3.05 -10.49
N ASN A 44 6.69 2.54 -10.10
CA ASN A 44 7.70 2.00 -11.03
C ASN A 44 7.14 0.85 -11.86
N LEU A 45 6.38 -0.06 -11.25
CA LEU A 45 5.72 -1.15 -11.97
C LEU A 45 4.67 -0.61 -12.96
N ILE A 46 3.82 0.32 -12.51
CA ILE A 46 2.81 0.94 -13.37
C ILE A 46 3.49 1.62 -14.55
N ASP A 47 4.50 2.45 -14.31
CA ASP A 47 5.23 3.17 -15.36
C ASP A 47 5.84 2.20 -16.37
N LYS A 48 6.51 1.15 -15.88
CA LYS A 48 7.11 0.10 -16.72
C LYS A 48 6.07 -0.58 -17.62
N VAL A 49 4.88 -0.88 -17.11
CA VAL A 49 3.79 -1.47 -17.92
C VAL A 49 3.21 -0.44 -18.89
N THR A 50 3.01 0.81 -18.45
CA THR A 50 2.42 1.85 -19.29
C THR A 50 3.31 2.28 -20.46
N ASP A 51 4.63 2.17 -20.31
CA ASP A 51 5.61 2.54 -21.34
C ASP A 51 5.96 1.38 -22.27
N ASN A 52 6.07 0.15 -21.73
CA ASN A 52 6.49 -1.01 -22.52
C ASN A 52 5.31 -1.79 -23.13
N GLY A 53 4.08 -1.60 -22.64
CA GLY A 53 2.89 -2.32 -23.12
C GLY A 53 2.92 -3.84 -22.87
N ARG A 54 3.83 -4.30 -22.00
CA ARG A 54 4.01 -5.71 -21.63
C ARG A 54 4.36 -5.83 -20.15
N LEU A 55 3.91 -6.91 -19.55
CA LEU A 55 4.29 -7.32 -18.20
C LEU A 55 4.85 -8.74 -18.29
N THR A 56 6.17 -8.88 -18.13
CA THR A 56 6.78 -10.21 -18.13
C THR A 56 6.58 -10.89 -16.76
N PRO A 57 6.67 -12.23 -16.68
CA PRO A 57 6.67 -12.94 -15.40
C PRO A 57 7.81 -12.48 -14.48
N GLU A 58 8.99 -12.22 -15.05
CA GLU A 58 10.18 -11.71 -14.34
C GLU A 58 9.89 -10.36 -13.68
N ASP A 59 9.25 -9.43 -14.39
CA ASP A 59 8.87 -8.11 -13.85
C ASP A 59 7.92 -8.23 -12.65
N LYS A 60 7.05 -9.25 -12.68
CA LYS A 60 6.08 -9.53 -11.62
C LYS A 60 6.77 -10.11 -10.38
N GLU A 61 7.71 -11.04 -10.59
CA GLU A 61 8.52 -11.63 -9.52
C GLU A 61 9.41 -10.58 -8.85
N ASP A 62 10.08 -9.75 -9.64
CA ASP A 62 10.89 -8.63 -9.15
C ASP A 62 10.06 -7.67 -8.30
N PHE A 63 8.84 -7.35 -8.75
CA PHE A 63 7.92 -6.52 -7.97
C PHE A 63 7.50 -7.18 -6.65
N TYR A 64 7.20 -8.49 -6.65
CA TYR A 64 6.85 -9.21 -5.43
C TYR A 64 8.02 -9.30 -4.44
N ILE A 65 9.24 -9.44 -4.94
CA ILE A 65 10.45 -9.40 -4.12
C ILE A 65 10.68 -7.98 -3.59
N ALA A 66 10.50 -6.96 -4.41
CA ALA A 66 10.68 -5.56 -4.02
C ALA A 66 9.72 -5.16 -2.87
N ILE A 67 8.42 -5.44 -3.00
CA ILE A 67 7.45 -5.09 -1.95
C ILE A 67 7.69 -5.87 -0.65
N SER A 68 8.14 -7.13 -0.74
CA SER A 68 8.43 -7.96 0.43
C SER A 68 9.73 -7.56 1.14
N SER A 69 10.66 -6.91 0.43
CA SER A 69 11.93 -6.42 0.99
C SER A 69 11.75 -5.31 2.02
N HIS A 70 10.59 -4.62 2.03
CA HIS A 70 10.33 -3.50 2.93
C HIS A 70 9.89 -3.91 4.35
N GLY A 71 9.97 -5.20 4.69
CA GLY A 71 9.90 -5.69 6.07
C GLY A 71 8.49 -6.00 6.60
N MET A 72 7.46 -5.93 5.76
CA MET A 72 6.13 -6.46 6.07
C MET A 72 5.69 -7.45 5.00
N THR A 73 4.95 -8.47 5.41
CA THR A 73 4.34 -9.41 4.48
C THR A 73 3.18 -8.73 3.78
N MET A 74 3.33 -8.48 2.48
CA MET A 74 2.33 -7.85 1.63
C MET A 74 1.84 -8.83 0.57
N ASP A 75 0.57 -8.74 0.25
CA ASP A 75 -0.04 -9.35 -0.92
C ASP A 75 -0.29 -8.26 -1.97
N ALA A 76 -0.03 -8.56 -3.23
CA ALA A 76 -0.27 -7.63 -4.31
C ALA A 76 -1.05 -8.25 -5.47
N THR A 77 -2.15 -7.61 -5.80
CA THR A 77 -3.05 -8.00 -6.89
C THR A 77 -2.90 -7.01 -8.04
N ILE A 78 -2.52 -7.52 -9.21
CA ILE A 78 -2.44 -6.75 -10.46
C ILE A 78 -3.67 -7.12 -11.31
N ARG A 79 -4.41 -6.11 -11.76
CA ARG A 79 -5.59 -6.27 -12.62
C ARG A 79 -5.44 -5.43 -13.87
N ARG A 80 -5.88 -5.98 -15.01
CA ARG A 80 -6.00 -5.25 -16.27
C ARG A 80 -7.45 -4.90 -16.54
N TYR A 81 -7.70 -3.65 -16.88
CA TYR A 81 -8.97 -3.17 -17.38
C TYR A 81 -8.81 -2.79 -18.84
N MET A 82 -9.36 -3.63 -19.73
CA MET A 82 -9.28 -3.42 -21.16
C MET A 82 -10.28 -2.35 -21.59
N LYS A 83 -9.83 -1.42 -22.44
CA LYS A 83 -10.72 -0.45 -23.08
C LYS A 83 -11.58 -1.15 -24.12
N VAL A 84 -12.90 -1.12 -23.95
CA VAL A 84 -13.88 -1.63 -24.90
C VAL A 84 -14.65 -0.44 -25.45
N VAL A 85 -14.62 -0.31 -26.77
CA VAL A 85 -15.33 0.74 -27.49
C VAL A 85 -16.59 0.13 -28.09
N ASN A 86 -17.76 0.50 -27.58
CA ASN A 86 -19.03 0.09 -28.15
C ASN A 86 -19.46 1.12 -29.21
N PRO A 87 -19.49 0.75 -30.50
CA PRO A 87 -19.89 1.65 -31.57
C PRO A 87 -21.40 1.90 -31.63
N ASP A 88 -22.23 1.05 -31.00
CA ASP A 88 -23.71 1.09 -31.11
C ASP A 88 -24.39 1.84 -29.95
N GLY A 89 -23.77 2.93 -29.49
CA GLY A 89 -24.38 3.82 -28.49
C GLY A 89 -25.43 4.74 -29.12
N PRO A 90 -26.57 5.02 -28.46
CA PRO A 90 -27.58 5.93 -28.96
C PRO A 90 -27.03 7.37 -28.92
N ASN A 91 -26.38 7.78 -30.01
CA ASN A 91 -25.77 9.10 -30.30
C ASN A 91 -24.31 9.35 -29.85
N SER A 92 -23.56 8.35 -29.37
CA SER A 92 -22.10 8.49 -29.24
C SER A 92 -21.38 7.14 -29.10
N THR A 93 -20.08 7.14 -29.36
CA THR A 93 -19.21 6.00 -29.07
C THR A 93 -19.03 5.89 -27.54
N ALA A 94 -19.59 4.85 -26.93
CA ALA A 94 -19.42 4.60 -25.51
C ALA A 94 -18.12 3.82 -25.26
N THR A 95 -17.22 4.39 -24.46
CA THR A 95 -16.02 3.67 -24.00
C THR A 95 -16.28 3.10 -22.61
N SER A 96 -16.19 1.78 -22.47
CA SER A 96 -16.25 1.07 -21.20
C SER A 96 -14.91 0.39 -20.89
N TYR A 97 -14.73 0.00 -19.63
CA TYR A 97 -13.54 -0.73 -19.18
C TYR A 97 -13.98 -2.06 -18.61
N MET A 98 -13.51 -3.15 -19.20
CA MET A 98 -13.83 -4.51 -18.76
C MET A 98 -12.61 -5.14 -18.09
N LEU A 99 -12.83 -5.83 -16.97
CA LEU A 99 -11.78 -6.62 -16.34
C LEU A 99 -11.35 -7.73 -17.30
N ASN A 100 -10.06 -7.83 -17.56
CA ASN A 100 -9.47 -8.91 -18.34
C ASN A 100 -8.46 -9.67 -17.46
N ASP A 101 -8.52 -10.99 -17.49
CA ASP A 101 -7.63 -11.87 -16.75
C ASP A 101 -6.26 -12.00 -17.42
N ASP A 102 -6.17 -11.75 -18.73
CA ASP A 102 -4.90 -11.76 -19.45
C ASP A 102 -4.10 -10.46 -19.22
N ILE A 103 -3.10 -10.56 -18.35
CA ILE A 103 -2.17 -9.48 -17.99
C ILE A 103 -0.89 -9.46 -18.83
N SER A 104 -0.73 -10.36 -19.81
CA SER A 104 0.54 -10.51 -20.56
C SER A 104 0.70 -9.48 -21.68
N LYS A 105 -0.39 -9.13 -22.34
CA LYS A 105 -0.43 -8.16 -23.46
C LYS A 105 -1.24 -6.95 -23.05
N TRP A 106 -0.79 -5.75 -23.37
CA TRP A 106 -1.51 -4.52 -23.06
C TRP A 106 -1.78 -3.75 -24.34
N ASN A 107 -2.99 -3.20 -24.47
CA ASN A 107 -3.36 -2.36 -25.59
C ASN A 107 -3.35 -0.89 -25.14
N GLN A 108 -3.13 0.01 -26.10
CA GLN A 108 -3.20 1.44 -25.83
C GLN A 108 -4.56 1.83 -25.24
N GLY A 109 -4.52 2.54 -24.11
CA GLY A 109 -5.72 2.97 -23.38
C GLY A 109 -6.25 1.96 -22.35
N ASP A 110 -5.63 0.79 -22.21
CA ASP A 110 -5.93 -0.11 -21.09
C ASP A 110 -5.48 0.52 -19.76
N ILE A 111 -6.16 0.16 -18.66
CA ILE A 111 -5.82 0.62 -17.32
C ILE A 111 -5.22 -0.55 -16.52
N ILE A 112 -4.00 -0.37 -16.04
CA ILE A 112 -3.40 -1.23 -15.01
C ILE A 112 -3.87 -0.75 -13.64
N LYS A 113 -4.33 -1.67 -12.79
CA LYS A 113 -4.68 -1.42 -11.40
C LYS A 113 -3.88 -2.36 -10.51
N VAL A 114 -3.07 -1.78 -9.62
CA VAL A 114 -2.26 -2.51 -8.66
C VAL A 114 -2.79 -2.21 -7.27
N THR A 115 -3.19 -3.25 -6.55
CA THR A 115 -3.64 -3.16 -5.15
C THR A 115 -2.64 -3.93 -4.29
N VAL A 116 -2.05 -3.25 -3.30
CA VAL A 116 -1.12 -3.86 -2.34
C VAL A 116 -1.74 -3.78 -0.94
N LYS A 117 -1.78 -4.93 -0.25
CA LYS A 117 -2.35 -5.06 1.09
C LYS A 117 -1.34 -5.72 2.02
N ALA A 118 -1.14 -5.14 3.21
CA ALA A 118 -0.37 -5.79 4.25
C ALA A 118 -1.19 -6.93 4.88
N ILE A 119 -0.64 -8.15 4.86
CA ILE A 119 -1.23 -9.31 5.54
C ILE A 119 -1.02 -9.16 7.05
N ASP A 120 0.16 -8.69 7.46
CA ASP A 120 0.60 -8.66 8.85
C ASP A 120 1.02 -7.25 9.32
N TYR A 121 1.06 -7.07 10.64
CA TYR A 121 1.54 -5.86 11.29
C TYR A 121 3.07 -5.84 11.37
N THR A 122 3.67 -4.66 11.27
CA THR A 122 5.11 -4.52 11.48
C THR A 122 5.48 -4.86 12.93
N GLY A 123 6.74 -5.26 13.18
CA GLY A 123 7.23 -5.50 14.54
C GLY A 123 7.06 -4.28 15.46
N ALA A 124 7.18 -3.08 14.88
CA ALA A 124 6.95 -1.81 15.57
C ALA A 124 5.47 -1.62 15.97
N GLN A 125 4.55 -1.90 15.06
CA GLN A 125 3.10 -1.86 15.34
C GLN A 125 2.69 -2.90 16.39
N ARG A 126 3.29 -4.09 16.38
CA ARG A 126 3.06 -5.11 17.41
C ARG A 126 3.51 -4.64 18.80
N LEU A 127 4.69 -4.04 18.90
CA LEU A 127 5.20 -3.48 20.15
C LEU A 127 4.31 -2.34 20.66
N GLN A 128 3.87 -1.47 19.75
CA GLN A 128 2.94 -0.38 20.05
C GLN A 128 1.59 -0.92 20.56
N ASN A 129 1.07 -1.99 19.96
CA ASN A 129 -0.17 -2.61 20.42
C ASN A 129 0.00 -3.28 21.80
N GLN A 130 1.15 -3.90 22.09
CA GLN A 130 1.39 -4.51 23.39
C GLN A 130 1.52 -3.47 24.52
N LEU A 131 2.23 -2.37 24.28
CA LEU A 131 2.49 -1.34 25.29
C LEU A 131 1.32 -0.37 25.47
N LEU A 132 0.72 0.07 24.37
CA LEU A 132 -0.25 1.16 24.36
C LEU A 132 -1.65 0.72 23.95
N ARG A 133 -1.83 -0.54 23.52
CA ARG A 133 -3.09 -1.08 22.99
C ARG A 133 -3.66 -0.27 21.83
N ILE A 134 -2.78 0.41 21.09
CA ILE A 134 -3.12 1.12 19.86
C ILE A 134 -2.90 0.16 18.70
N THR A 135 -3.96 -0.11 17.94
CA THR A 135 -3.88 -0.90 16.70
C THR A 135 -3.95 0.05 15.51
N PRO A 136 -2.82 0.41 14.88
CA PRO A 136 -2.83 1.21 13.66
C PRO A 136 -3.45 0.42 12.51
N ALA A 137 -4.07 1.14 11.56
CA ALA A 137 -4.64 0.51 10.37
C ALA A 137 -3.55 -0.15 9.52
N LYS A 138 -3.86 -1.32 8.95
CA LYS A 138 -2.97 -2.00 8.01
C LYS A 138 -2.86 -1.20 6.71
N PHE A 139 -1.73 -1.35 6.03
CA PHE A 139 -1.53 -0.75 4.71
C PHE A 139 -2.46 -1.41 3.69
N ASP A 140 -3.30 -0.61 3.04
CA ASP A 140 -4.14 -0.99 1.91
C ASP A 140 -4.14 0.18 0.93
N GLN A 141 -3.41 0.05 -0.16
CA GLN A 141 -3.29 1.10 -1.17
C GLN A 141 -3.51 0.52 -2.56
N THR A 142 -4.16 1.33 -3.39
CA THR A 142 -4.46 0.97 -4.77
C THR A 142 -4.05 2.12 -5.67
N LEU A 143 -3.19 1.81 -6.65
CA LEU A 143 -2.79 2.74 -7.70
C LEU A 143 -3.28 2.23 -9.05
N SER A 144 -3.48 3.16 -9.97
CA SER A 144 -3.90 2.83 -11.33
C SER A 144 -3.22 3.75 -12.33
N GLY A 145 -2.85 3.20 -13.48
CA GLY A 145 -2.24 3.93 -14.57
C GLY A 145 -2.83 3.50 -15.91
N MET A 146 -2.84 4.41 -16.89
CA MET A 146 -3.31 4.13 -18.24
C MET A 146 -2.12 3.89 -19.17
N VAL A 147 -2.18 2.83 -19.95
CA VAL A 147 -1.17 2.47 -20.94
C VAL A 147 -1.19 3.46 -22.10
N ARG A 148 -0.04 4.05 -22.40
CA ARG A 148 0.07 5.19 -23.34
C ARG A 148 0.50 4.78 -24.75
N LYS A 149 1.18 3.64 -24.89
CA LYS A 149 1.67 3.10 -26.16
C LYS A 149 0.98 1.80 -26.53
#